data_AF-A0A1Q7KI39-F1
#
_entry.id   AF-A0A1Q7KI39-F1
#
_cell.length_a   1.000
_cell.length_b   1.000
_cell.length_c   1.000
_cell.angle_alpha   90.00
_cell.angle_beta   90.00
_cell.angle_gamma   90.00
#
_symmetry.space_group_name_H-M   'P 1'
#
loop_
_entity.id
_entity.type
_entity.pdbx_description
1 polymer ?
#
loop_
_entity_poly.entity_id
_entity_poly.type
_entity_poly.pdbx_seq_one_letter_code
_entity_poly.pdbx_strand_id
1 'polypeptide(L)'
;MKAALALLALYVGTFFVVIGFASQNPQSPGQDGTSATAQRTAIDPAKEADIRSLMELMGAKDTIEEATNAAAEQYRERLLATMPNNDRAEAFVNAFVDKFKARYNASELSDKIVAAYDKHFTADEVKGLLQFYGSPLGQKTASETPRVTREVQAESRELSARVAKEVLAEMKAQNPDVGQSARLGPGGRRWQQRQQQQQQAVRQQPPSQPQP
;
A
#
# COMPACT_ATOMS: atom_id res chain seq x y z
N MET A 1 16.25 -26.97 24.08
CA MET A 1 16.43 -26.85 22.62
C MET A 1 15.15 -27.25 21.91
N LYS A 2 14.31 -26.26 21.56
CA LYS A 2 13.27 -26.32 20.52
C LYS A 2 13.26 -24.96 19.83
N ALA A 3 14.37 -24.68 19.14
CA ALA A 3 14.46 -23.56 18.22
C ALA A 3 13.63 -23.95 16.98
N ALA A 4 12.47 -23.32 16.78
CA ALA A 4 11.73 -23.30 15.50
C ALA A 4 10.40 -22.48 15.51
N LEU A 5 10.01 -21.79 16.58
CA LEU A 5 8.80 -20.94 16.58
C LEU A 5 9.11 -19.44 16.41
N ALA A 6 10.35 -19.12 16.03
CA ALA A 6 10.83 -17.75 15.80
C ALA A 6 10.89 -17.36 14.31
N LEU A 7 10.21 -18.11 13.41
CA LEU A 7 10.35 -17.92 11.95
C LEU A 7 9.06 -17.77 11.13
N LEU A 8 7.84 -17.84 11.70
CA LEU A 8 6.62 -17.83 10.86
C LEU A 8 5.83 -16.52 10.80
N ALA A 9 5.90 -15.63 11.80
CA ALA A 9 5.28 -14.30 11.72
C ALA A 9 6.19 -13.22 11.11
N LEU A 10 7.44 -13.60 10.80
CA LEU A 10 8.51 -12.73 10.29
C LEU A 10 8.73 -12.89 8.77
N TYR A 11 7.78 -13.47 8.04
CA TYR A 11 7.95 -13.78 6.59
C TYR A 11 6.85 -13.26 5.64
N VAL A 12 5.79 -12.57 6.12
CA VAL A 12 4.71 -12.07 5.24
C VAL A 12 4.86 -10.59 4.84
N GLY A 13 5.68 -9.81 5.54
CA GLY A 13 5.84 -8.38 5.25
C GLY A 13 7.05 -8.01 4.39
N THR A 14 7.97 -8.94 4.13
CA THR A 14 9.31 -8.61 3.63
C THR A 14 9.45 -8.51 2.11
N PHE A 15 8.39 -8.57 1.30
CA PHE A 15 8.59 -8.45 -0.16
C PHE A 15 7.36 -7.96 -0.96
N PHE A 16 6.83 -6.76 -0.64
CA PHE A 16 6.07 -5.97 -1.62
C PHE A 16 6.97 -4.95 -2.35
N VAL A 17 8.12 -5.42 -2.83
CA VAL A 17 8.73 -4.88 -4.05
C VAL A 17 8.42 -5.88 -5.16
N VAL A 18 7.15 -5.93 -5.59
CA VAL A 18 6.81 -6.52 -6.88
C VAL A 18 6.96 -5.42 -7.90
N ILE A 19 8.17 -5.37 -8.48
CA ILE A 19 8.40 -4.79 -9.80
C ILE A 19 7.38 -5.44 -10.74
N GLY A 20 6.65 -4.61 -11.49
CA GLY A 20 5.66 -5.08 -12.45
C GLY A 20 6.24 -6.14 -13.39
N PHE A 21 5.65 -7.33 -13.35
CA PHE A 21 5.91 -8.39 -14.31
C PHE A 21 4.60 -8.84 -14.94
N ALA A 22 4.51 -8.48 -16.23
CA ALA A 22 3.89 -9.22 -17.32
C ALA A 22 2.47 -9.79 -17.13
N SER A 23 1.56 -9.19 -17.89
CA SER A 23 0.40 -9.86 -18.48
C SER A 23 0.74 -11.27 -18.97
N GLN A 24 0.27 -12.31 -18.29
CA GLN A 24 -0.01 -13.60 -18.90
C GLN A 24 -1.32 -14.14 -18.35
N ASN A 25 -2.31 -14.06 -19.23
CA ASN A 25 -3.59 -14.72 -19.15
C ASN A 25 -3.39 -16.19 -19.56
N PRO A 26 -3.79 -17.19 -18.76
CA PRO A 26 -4.18 -18.48 -19.30
C PRO A 26 -5.67 -18.68 -19.02
N GLN A 27 -6.49 -18.33 -20.02
CA GLN A 27 -7.79 -19.00 -20.15
C GLN A 27 -7.52 -20.44 -20.60
N SER A 28 -7.97 -21.41 -19.81
CA SER A 28 -8.32 -22.73 -20.32
C SER A 28 -9.80 -22.97 -20.03
N PRO A 29 -10.60 -23.36 -21.03
CA PRO A 29 -12.02 -23.64 -20.88
C PRO A 29 -12.25 -25.10 -20.48
N GLY A 30 -13.23 -25.34 -19.61
CA GLY A 30 -13.66 -26.69 -19.24
C GLY A 30 -14.44 -26.69 -17.94
N GLN A 31 -15.74 -26.41 -18.03
CA GLN A 31 -16.70 -26.57 -16.95
C GLN A 31 -16.88 -28.06 -16.66
N ASP A 32 -17.01 -28.43 -15.38
CA ASP A 32 -18.09 -29.31 -14.94
C ASP A 32 -18.35 -29.12 -13.44
N GLY A 33 -19.64 -29.08 -13.13
CA GLY A 33 -20.18 -28.56 -11.89
C GLY A 33 -19.77 -29.36 -10.65
N THR A 34 -19.32 -28.64 -9.65
CA THR A 34 -19.99 -28.68 -8.35
C THR A 34 -19.86 -27.27 -7.81
N SER A 35 -20.99 -26.57 -7.69
CA SER A 35 -21.10 -25.42 -6.79
C SER A 35 -20.86 -25.94 -5.38
N ALA A 36 -19.59 -26.11 -5.02
CA ALA A 36 -19.17 -25.92 -3.64
C ALA A 36 -19.36 -24.42 -3.40
N THR A 37 -20.60 -24.04 -3.07
CA THR A 37 -20.79 -23.05 -2.01
C THR A 37 -20.02 -23.60 -0.83
N ALA A 38 -18.72 -23.31 -0.78
CA ALA A 38 -17.97 -23.37 0.45
C ALA A 38 -18.76 -22.47 1.38
N GLN A 39 -19.56 -23.09 2.25
CA GLN A 39 -20.00 -22.46 3.48
C GLN A 39 -18.76 -21.74 3.99
N ARG A 40 -18.77 -20.40 4.02
CA ARG A 40 -17.91 -19.72 4.97
C ARG A 40 -18.38 -20.27 6.30
N THR A 41 -17.65 -21.24 6.82
CA THR A 41 -17.82 -21.64 8.21
C THR A 41 -17.71 -20.33 8.98
N ALA A 42 -18.78 -19.96 9.67
CA ALA A 42 -18.74 -18.80 10.54
C ALA A 42 -17.52 -18.99 11.46
N ILE A 43 -16.74 -17.93 11.65
CA ILE A 43 -15.55 -17.99 12.49
C ILE A 43 -15.99 -18.47 13.87
N ASP A 44 -15.20 -19.38 14.47
CA ASP A 44 -15.47 -19.81 15.83
C ASP A 44 -15.48 -18.59 16.78
N PRO A 45 -16.54 -18.35 17.57
CA PRO A 45 -16.66 -17.13 18.36
C PRO A 45 -15.54 -16.93 19.38
N ALA A 46 -14.98 -18.03 19.92
CA ALA A 46 -13.88 -17.93 20.88
C ALA A 46 -12.58 -17.54 20.16
N LYS A 47 -12.30 -18.15 19.01
CA LYS A 47 -11.16 -17.78 18.17
C LYS A 47 -11.27 -16.33 17.67
N GLU A 48 -12.45 -15.88 17.28
CA GLU A 48 -12.69 -14.48 16.89
C GLU A 48 -12.35 -13.52 18.04
N ALA A 49 -12.84 -13.80 19.25
CA ALA A 49 -12.54 -12.97 20.43
C ALA A 49 -11.04 -12.94 20.75
N ASP A 50 -10.36 -14.08 20.62
CA ASP A 50 -8.91 -14.19 20.83
C ASP A 50 -8.14 -13.37 19.77
N ILE A 51 -8.54 -13.43 18.49
CA ILE A 51 -7.94 -12.63 17.41
C ILE A 51 -8.12 -11.13 17.67
N ARG A 52 -9.33 -10.70 18.07
CA ARG A 52 -9.60 -9.29 18.38
C ARG A 52 -8.74 -8.80 19.54
N SER A 53 -8.60 -9.61 20.59
CA SER A 53 -7.72 -9.30 21.73
C SER A 53 -6.24 -9.20 21.32
N LEU A 54 -5.80 -10.08 20.40
CA LEU A 54 -4.44 -10.04 19.86
C LEU A 54 -4.19 -8.75 19.06
N MET A 55 -5.15 -8.34 18.24
CA MET A 55 -5.09 -7.09 17.49
C MET A 55 -4.98 -5.87 18.41
N GLU A 56 -5.72 -5.87 19.54
CA GLU A 56 -5.63 -4.81 20.55
C GLU A 56 -4.25 -4.75 21.19
N LEU A 57 -3.68 -5.89 21.61
CA LEU A 57 -2.32 -5.96 22.19
C LEU A 57 -1.23 -5.50 21.22
N MET A 58 -1.44 -5.71 19.93
CA MET A 58 -0.52 -5.27 18.88
C MET A 58 -0.70 -3.79 18.48
N GLY A 59 -1.68 -3.07 19.03
CA GLY A 59 -1.94 -1.67 18.67
C GLY A 59 -2.57 -1.50 17.27
N ALA A 60 -3.34 -2.49 16.80
CA ALA A 60 -3.97 -2.43 15.48
C ALA A 60 -4.95 -1.25 15.34
N LYS A 61 -5.61 -0.86 16.43
CA LYS A 61 -6.53 0.30 16.43
C LYS A 61 -5.80 1.59 16.06
N ASP A 62 -4.70 1.88 16.75
CA ASP A 62 -3.88 3.07 16.50
C ASP A 62 -3.32 3.03 15.07
N THR A 63 -2.87 1.85 14.63
CA THR A 63 -2.38 1.65 13.26
C THR A 63 -3.45 1.93 12.19
N ILE A 64 -4.69 1.48 12.40
CA ILE A 64 -5.82 1.73 11.49
C ILE A 64 -6.17 3.21 11.47
N GLU A 65 -6.17 3.88 12.62
CA GLU A 65 -6.43 5.31 12.72
C GLU A 65 -5.36 6.14 12.01
N GLU A 66 -4.08 5.84 12.26
CA GLU A 66 -2.95 6.46 11.56
C GLU A 66 -3.03 6.26 10.04
N ALA A 67 -3.33 5.04 9.59
CA ALA A 67 -3.48 4.73 8.17
C ALA A 67 -4.67 5.50 7.53
N THR A 68 -5.77 5.64 8.26
CA THR A 68 -6.95 6.41 7.81
C THR A 68 -6.61 7.88 7.68
N ASN A 69 -5.89 8.43 8.66
CA ASN A 69 -5.43 9.82 8.64
C ASN A 69 -4.46 10.05 7.47
N ALA A 70 -3.47 9.18 7.28
CA ALA A 70 -2.53 9.26 6.17
C ALA A 70 -3.24 9.19 4.80
N ALA A 71 -4.22 8.29 4.65
CA ALA A 71 -5.02 8.19 3.44
C ALA A 71 -5.84 9.47 3.19
N ALA A 72 -6.45 10.03 4.24
CA ALA A 72 -7.21 11.27 4.15
C ALA A 72 -6.33 12.44 3.68
N GLU A 73 -5.15 12.61 4.27
CA GLU A 73 -4.18 13.63 3.85
C GLU A 73 -3.70 13.43 2.42
N GLN A 74 -3.46 12.18 2.00
CA GLN A 74 -3.10 11.89 0.62
C GLN A 74 -4.21 12.33 -0.36
N TYR A 75 -5.49 12.11 -0.02
CA TYR A 75 -6.60 12.60 -0.84
C TYR A 75 -6.72 14.12 -0.80
N ARG A 76 -6.46 14.74 0.37
CA ARG A 76 -6.40 16.19 0.55
C ARG A 76 -5.43 16.82 -0.43
N GLU A 77 -4.19 16.34 -0.46
CA GLU A 77 -3.12 16.84 -1.36
C GLU A 77 -3.51 16.68 -2.83
N ARG A 78 -4.06 15.51 -3.21
CA ARG A 78 -4.51 15.26 -4.58
C ARG A 78 -5.65 16.18 -5.02
N LEU A 79 -6.60 16.46 -4.13
CA LEU A 79 -7.70 17.37 -4.44
C LEU A 79 -7.18 18.81 -4.58
N LEU A 80 -6.38 19.28 -3.63
CA LEU A 80 -5.79 20.62 -3.68
C LEU A 80 -4.95 20.84 -4.95
N ALA A 81 -4.23 19.81 -5.43
CA ALA A 81 -3.45 19.91 -6.67
C ALA A 81 -4.28 20.13 -7.94
N THR A 82 -5.59 19.84 -7.91
CA THR A 82 -6.50 19.99 -9.07
C THR A 82 -7.49 21.16 -8.93
N MET A 83 -7.49 21.82 -7.77
CA MET A 83 -8.45 22.86 -7.43
C MET A 83 -7.79 24.24 -7.44
N PRO A 84 -8.56 25.31 -7.69
CA PRO A 84 -8.04 26.67 -7.57
C PRO A 84 -7.62 26.98 -6.12
N ASN A 85 -6.54 27.73 -5.96
CA ASN A 85 -6.03 28.13 -4.65
C ASN A 85 -6.88 29.26 -4.05
N ASN A 86 -7.95 28.91 -3.34
CA ASN A 86 -8.81 29.85 -2.62
C ASN A 86 -9.53 29.17 -1.44
N ASP A 87 -10.02 30.00 -0.52
CA ASP A 87 -10.69 29.56 0.73
C ASP A 87 -11.86 28.60 0.49
N ARG A 88 -12.58 28.77 -0.63
CA ARG A 88 -13.73 27.90 -0.97
C ARG A 88 -13.28 26.49 -1.34
N ALA A 89 -12.17 26.36 -2.07
CA ALA A 89 -11.57 25.07 -2.38
C ALA A 89 -11.03 24.40 -1.11
N GLU A 90 -10.37 25.14 -0.22
CA GLU A 90 -9.89 24.61 1.05
C GLU A 90 -11.05 24.12 1.93
N ALA A 91 -12.11 24.91 2.07
CA ALA A 91 -13.31 24.52 2.83
C ALA A 91 -13.98 23.26 2.25
N PHE A 92 -14.04 23.14 0.92
CA PHE A 92 -14.54 21.93 0.27
C PHE A 92 -13.68 20.70 0.58
N VAL A 93 -12.36 20.83 0.48
CA VAL A 93 -11.42 19.74 0.76
C VAL A 93 -11.48 19.32 2.23
N ASN A 94 -11.58 20.27 3.17
CA ASN A 94 -11.79 19.98 4.59
C ASN A 94 -13.08 19.17 4.81
N ALA A 95 -14.19 19.63 4.24
CA ALA A 95 -15.47 18.92 4.34
C ALA A 95 -15.41 17.53 3.70
N PHE A 96 -14.63 17.36 2.62
CA PHE A 96 -14.38 16.04 2.04
C PHE A 96 -13.61 15.14 3.01
N VAL A 97 -12.51 15.62 3.59
CA VAL A 97 -11.69 14.86 4.55
C VAL A 97 -12.53 14.44 5.76
N ASP A 98 -13.31 15.34 6.34
CA ASP A 98 -14.18 15.03 7.47
C ASP A 98 -15.21 13.95 7.12
N LYS A 99 -15.87 14.09 5.95
CA LYS A 99 -16.84 13.09 5.46
C LYS A 99 -16.18 11.76 5.11
N PHE A 100 -14.94 11.78 4.60
CA PHE A 100 -14.17 10.58 4.30
C PHE A 100 -13.87 9.82 5.60
N LYS A 101 -13.30 10.50 6.60
CA LYS A 101 -12.99 9.88 7.91
C LYS A 101 -14.27 9.36 8.59
N ALA A 102 -15.37 10.13 8.56
CA ALA A 102 -16.65 9.71 9.14
C ALA A 102 -17.28 8.50 8.43
N ARG A 103 -17.04 8.32 7.13
CA ARG A 103 -17.52 7.17 6.36
C ARG A 103 -16.53 6.02 6.30
N TYR A 104 -15.30 6.22 6.77
CA TYR A 104 -14.30 5.17 6.82
C TYR A 104 -14.70 4.16 7.88
N ASN A 105 -15.16 2.99 7.43
CA ASN A 105 -15.66 1.97 8.33
C ASN A 105 -14.50 1.16 8.91
N ALA A 106 -13.95 1.64 10.03
CA ALA A 106 -12.90 0.95 10.76
C ALA A 106 -13.35 -0.45 11.25
N SER A 107 -14.65 -0.65 11.53
CA SER A 107 -15.20 -1.95 11.92
C SER A 107 -15.14 -2.94 10.76
N GLU A 108 -15.54 -2.52 9.55
CA GLU A 108 -15.47 -3.37 8.37
C GLU A 108 -14.03 -3.80 8.06
N LEU A 109 -13.06 -2.88 8.21
CA LEU A 109 -11.65 -3.25 8.06
C LEU A 109 -11.21 -4.23 9.15
N SER A 110 -11.63 -4.01 10.39
CA SER A 110 -11.32 -4.89 11.52
C SER A 110 -11.85 -6.31 11.28
N ASP A 111 -13.08 -6.45 10.78
CA ASP A 111 -13.68 -7.74 10.45
C ASP A 111 -12.92 -8.46 9.33
N LYS A 112 -12.44 -7.71 8.32
CA LYS A 112 -11.58 -8.26 7.26
C LYS A 112 -10.22 -8.73 7.81
N ILE A 113 -9.64 -8.02 8.76
CA ILE A 113 -8.39 -8.43 9.41
C ILE A 113 -8.63 -9.69 10.25
N VAL A 114 -9.73 -9.75 11.01
CA VAL A 114 -10.11 -10.94 11.78
C VAL A 114 -10.23 -12.16 10.87
N ALA A 115 -10.93 -12.02 9.74
CA ALA A 115 -11.06 -13.11 8.77
C ALA A 115 -9.71 -13.53 8.16
N ALA A 116 -8.77 -12.61 7.98
CA ALA A 116 -7.42 -12.95 7.52
C ALA A 116 -6.66 -13.76 8.58
N TYR A 117 -6.72 -13.37 9.85
CA TYR A 117 -6.11 -14.14 10.94
C TYR A 117 -6.75 -15.53 11.10
N ASP A 118 -8.08 -15.61 11.05
CA ASP A 118 -8.79 -16.88 11.12
C ASP A 118 -8.34 -17.86 10.03
N LYS A 119 -8.15 -17.35 8.81
CA LYS A 119 -7.68 -18.14 7.66
C LYS A 119 -6.24 -18.66 7.83
N HIS A 120 -5.38 -17.92 8.53
CA HIS A 120 -3.93 -18.18 8.53
C HIS A 120 -3.41 -18.79 9.84
N PHE A 121 -4.14 -18.67 10.94
CA PHE A 121 -3.74 -19.19 12.24
C PHE A 121 -4.81 -20.13 12.80
N THR A 122 -4.39 -21.18 13.47
CA THR A 122 -5.26 -22.04 14.27
C THR A 122 -5.61 -21.36 15.61
N ALA A 123 -6.65 -21.83 16.30
CA ALA A 123 -7.04 -21.26 17.60
C ALA A 123 -5.90 -21.37 18.64
N ASP A 124 -5.17 -22.49 18.64
CA ASP A 124 -4.05 -22.70 19.58
C ASP A 124 -2.86 -21.77 19.27
N GLU A 125 -2.59 -21.50 17.99
CA GLU A 125 -1.57 -20.53 17.59
C GLU A 125 -1.96 -19.10 17.98
N VAL A 126 -3.23 -18.71 17.81
CA VAL A 126 -3.72 -17.39 18.27
C VAL A 126 -3.55 -17.27 19.80
N LYS A 127 -3.88 -18.31 20.57
CA LYS A 127 -3.65 -18.33 22.03
C LYS A 127 -2.17 -18.23 22.38
N GLY A 128 -1.30 -18.91 21.63
CA GLY A 128 0.15 -18.80 21.80
C GLY A 128 0.66 -17.38 21.52
N LEU A 129 0.14 -16.72 20.49
CA LEU A 129 0.45 -15.32 20.17
C LEU A 129 -0.04 -14.39 21.28
N LEU A 130 -1.26 -14.59 21.81
CA LEU A 130 -1.78 -13.83 22.95
C LEU A 130 -0.87 -13.96 24.18
N GLN A 131 -0.42 -15.17 24.51
CA GLN A 131 0.51 -15.39 25.62
C GLN A 131 1.83 -14.66 25.41
N PHE A 132 2.36 -14.69 24.19
CA PHE A 132 3.60 -13.99 23.86
C PHE A 132 3.42 -12.47 23.97
N TYR A 133 2.45 -11.89 23.26
CA TYR A 133 2.20 -10.44 23.24
C TYR A 133 1.70 -9.89 24.58
N GLY A 134 1.14 -10.74 25.45
CA GLY A 134 0.84 -10.40 26.83
C GLY A 134 2.06 -10.37 27.77
N SER A 135 3.21 -10.92 27.36
CA SER A 135 4.44 -10.92 28.17
C SER A 135 5.18 -9.57 28.07
N PRO A 136 6.05 -9.22 29.04
CA PRO A 136 6.86 -7.99 28.96
C PRO A 136 7.71 -7.88 27.68
N LEU A 137 8.23 -9.03 27.21
CA LEU A 137 9.00 -9.06 25.96
C LEU A 137 8.10 -8.85 24.75
N GLY A 138 6.95 -9.52 24.67
CA GLY A 138 6.02 -9.37 23.55
C GLY A 138 5.43 -7.96 23.45
N GLN A 139 5.11 -7.33 24.58
CA GLN A 139 4.69 -5.92 24.61
C GLN A 139 5.79 -4.99 24.10
N LYS A 140 7.05 -5.19 24.52
CA LYS A 140 8.19 -4.44 24.00
C LYS A 140 8.37 -4.67 22.49
N THR A 141 8.21 -5.91 22.04
CA THR A 141 8.27 -6.23 20.60
C THR A 141 7.17 -5.50 19.83
N ALA A 142 5.92 -5.50 20.32
CA ALA A 142 4.82 -4.78 19.67
C ALA A 142 5.07 -3.27 19.56
N SER A 143 5.62 -2.64 20.61
CA SER A 143 5.86 -1.19 20.62
C SER A 143 7.10 -0.76 19.83
N GLU A 144 8.17 -1.56 19.84
CA GLU A 144 9.44 -1.21 19.18
C GLU A 144 9.50 -1.63 17.71
N THR A 145 8.78 -2.68 17.30
CA THR A 145 8.81 -3.17 15.90
C THR A 145 8.49 -2.07 14.87
N PRO A 146 7.45 -1.23 15.06
CA PRO A 146 7.19 -0.11 14.15
C PRO A 146 8.32 0.91 14.09
N ARG A 147 9.03 1.15 15.21
CA ARG A 147 10.16 2.10 15.27
C ARG A 147 11.36 1.57 14.49
N VAL A 148 11.77 0.35 14.78
CA VAL A 148 12.85 -0.35 14.05
C VAL A 148 12.52 -0.43 12.55
N THR A 149 11.27 -0.74 12.21
CA THR A 149 10.82 -0.80 10.81
C THR A 149 10.98 0.55 10.09
N ARG A 150 10.65 1.67 10.76
CA ARG A 150 10.83 3.02 10.19
C ARG A 150 12.30 3.38 10.02
N GLU A 151 13.14 3.05 10.99
CA GLU A 151 14.59 3.28 10.89
C GLU A 151 15.19 2.52 9.70
N VAL A 152 14.91 1.22 9.58
CA VAL A 152 15.39 0.40 8.46
C VAL A 152 14.89 0.93 7.11
N GLN A 153 13.64 1.40 7.03
CA GLN A 153 13.13 2.01 5.80
C GLN A 153 13.84 3.32 5.44
N ALA A 154 14.21 4.15 6.43
CA ALA A 154 14.96 5.38 6.18
C ALA A 154 16.37 5.07 5.65
N GLU A 155 17.09 4.16 6.31
CA GLU A 155 18.41 3.68 5.88
C GLU A 155 18.36 3.06 4.47
N SER A 156 17.35 2.24 4.19
CA SER A 156 17.15 1.63 2.87
C SER A 156 16.95 2.69 1.78
N ARG A 157 16.17 3.74 2.05
CA ARG A 157 15.95 4.85 1.10
C ARG A 157 17.25 5.62 0.85
N GLU A 158 18.02 5.89 1.90
CA GLU A 158 19.31 6.59 1.77
C GLU A 158 20.29 5.78 0.93
N LEU A 159 20.47 4.50 1.28
CA LEU A 159 21.35 3.59 0.54
C LEU A 159 20.93 3.49 -0.92
N SER A 160 19.63 3.28 -1.18
CA SER A 160 19.10 3.19 -2.55
C SER A 160 19.35 4.47 -3.35
N ALA A 161 19.17 5.65 -2.73
CA ALA A 161 19.41 6.93 -3.38
C ALA A 161 20.89 7.15 -3.69
N ARG A 162 21.80 6.71 -2.80
CA ARG A 162 23.25 6.77 -3.00
C ARG A 162 23.68 5.87 -4.16
N VAL A 163 23.31 4.60 -4.11
CA VAL A 163 23.62 3.61 -5.16
C VAL A 163 23.06 4.06 -6.51
N ALA A 164 21.81 4.55 -6.56
CA ALA A 164 21.23 5.03 -7.81
C ALA A 164 22.02 6.21 -8.43
N LYS A 165 22.54 7.12 -7.59
CA LYS A 165 23.38 8.25 -8.07
C LYS A 165 24.71 7.77 -8.62
N GLU A 166 25.37 6.84 -7.94
CA GLU A 166 26.64 6.25 -8.35
C GLU A 166 26.50 5.51 -9.69
N VAL A 167 25.51 4.62 -9.78
CA VAL A 167 25.19 3.88 -11.01
C VAL A 167 24.84 4.83 -12.15
N LEU A 168 24.04 5.88 -11.90
CA LEU A 168 23.73 6.86 -12.93
C LEU A 168 24.98 7.61 -13.42
N ALA A 169 25.90 7.96 -12.53
CA ALA A 169 27.15 8.62 -12.91
C ALA A 169 28.03 7.71 -13.79
N GLU A 170 28.15 6.43 -13.42
CA GLU A 170 28.85 5.41 -14.21
C GLU A 170 28.22 5.25 -15.60
N MET A 171 26.89 5.06 -15.66
CA MET A 171 26.17 4.89 -16.93
C MET A 171 26.30 6.10 -17.85
N LYS A 172 26.35 7.33 -17.29
CA LYS A 172 26.58 8.56 -18.05
C LYS A 172 27.96 8.63 -18.67
N ALA A 173 28.99 8.16 -17.95
CA ALA A 173 30.35 8.10 -18.47
C ALA A 173 30.48 7.10 -19.61
N GLN A 174 29.78 5.96 -19.52
CA GLN A 174 29.78 4.91 -20.55
C GLN A 174 28.92 5.28 -21.78
N ASN A 175 27.86 6.06 -21.60
CA ASN A 175 26.88 6.40 -22.65
C ASN A 175 26.65 7.92 -22.70
N PRO A 176 27.64 8.72 -23.12
CA PRO A 176 27.57 10.18 -23.03
C PRO A 176 26.50 10.79 -23.96
N ASP A 177 26.12 10.11 -25.03
CA ASP A 177 25.08 10.49 -25.99
C ASP A 177 23.66 10.42 -25.40
N VAL A 178 23.35 9.35 -24.65
CA VAL A 178 22.03 9.16 -24.02
C VAL A 178 21.99 9.72 -22.59
N GLY A 179 23.08 9.55 -21.85
CA GLY A 179 23.18 9.78 -20.42
C GLY A 179 23.05 11.24 -19.99
N GLN A 180 23.44 12.22 -20.80
CA GLN A 180 23.36 13.65 -20.45
C GLN A 180 21.94 14.10 -20.07
N SER A 181 20.93 13.47 -20.68
CA SER A 181 19.52 13.78 -20.43
C SER A 181 18.94 13.15 -19.16
N ALA A 182 19.60 12.10 -18.62
CA ALA A 182 19.08 11.27 -17.53
C ALA A 182 19.21 11.95 -16.15
N ARG A 183 18.14 11.89 -15.34
CA ARG A 183 18.05 12.48 -13.99
C ARG A 183 17.14 11.62 -13.10
N LEU A 184 17.46 11.52 -11.81
CA LEU A 184 16.70 10.75 -10.80
C LEU A 184 15.56 11.56 -10.13
N GLY A 185 14.90 12.46 -10.87
CA GLY A 185 13.85 13.34 -10.36
C GLY A 185 12.49 13.12 -11.04
N PRO A 186 11.40 13.76 -10.53
CA PRO A 186 10.08 13.64 -11.14
C PRO A 186 10.13 14.00 -12.63
N GLY A 187 9.73 13.05 -13.48
CA GLY A 187 9.91 13.09 -14.94
C GLY A 187 9.02 14.07 -15.70
N GLY A 188 8.88 15.31 -15.23
CA GLY A 188 7.95 16.31 -15.78
C GLY A 188 8.19 16.66 -17.26
N ARG A 189 9.44 16.62 -17.72
CA ARG A 189 9.78 17.07 -19.09
C ARG A 189 9.22 16.16 -20.20
N ARG A 190 9.18 14.84 -19.99
CA ARG A 190 8.63 13.90 -21.00
C ARG A 190 7.11 13.97 -21.10
N TRP A 191 6.42 14.27 -19.99
CA TRP A 191 4.96 14.47 -19.99
C TRP A 191 4.57 15.82 -20.60
N GLN A 192 5.28 16.91 -20.27
CA GLN A 192 5.04 18.23 -20.88
C GLN A 192 5.32 18.25 -22.38
N GLN A 193 6.41 17.62 -22.85
CA GLN A 193 6.70 17.53 -24.29
C GLN A 193 5.62 16.72 -25.03
N ARG A 194 5.14 15.62 -24.44
CA ARG A 194 4.08 14.79 -25.06
C ARG A 194 2.75 15.56 -25.15
N GLN A 195 2.40 16.34 -24.12
CA GLN A 195 1.20 17.18 -24.15
C GLN A 195 1.32 18.32 -25.17
N GLN A 196 2.48 18.99 -25.26
CA GLN A 196 2.69 20.03 -26.27
C GLN A 196 2.62 19.47 -27.69
N GLN A 197 3.22 18.30 -27.94
CA GLN A 197 3.12 17.64 -29.25
C GLN A 197 1.68 17.23 -29.59
N GLN A 198 0.89 16.73 -28.63
CA GLN A 198 -0.53 16.45 -28.84
C GLN A 198 -1.33 17.72 -29.17
N GLN A 199 -1.10 18.83 -28.46
CA GLN A 199 -1.79 20.09 -28.73
C GLN A 199 -1.44 20.67 -30.10
N GLN A 200 -0.19 20.53 -30.54
CA GLN A 200 0.24 20.92 -31.88
C GLN A 200 -0.38 20.04 -32.96
N ALA A 201 -0.46 18.72 -32.73
CA ALA A 201 -1.11 17.79 -33.66
C ALA A 201 -2.63 18.07 -33.81
N VAL A 202 -3.31 18.43 -32.72
CA VAL A 202 -4.74 18.81 -32.75
C VAL A 202 -4.95 20.16 -33.44
N ARG A 203 -4.04 21.13 -33.28
CA ARG A 203 -4.10 22.43 -33.98
C ARG A 203 -3.83 22.33 -35.49
N GLN A 204 -3.14 21.28 -35.93
CA GLN A 204 -2.82 21.05 -37.34
C GLN A 204 -3.86 20.16 -38.05
N GLN A 205 -4.83 19.59 -37.33
CA GLN A 205 -5.96 18.91 -37.96
C GLN A 205 -6.94 19.95 -38.54
N PRO A 206 -7.18 19.96 -39.87
CA PRO A 206 -8.17 20.85 -40.45
C PRO A 206 -9.56 20.50 -39.92
N PRO A 207 -10.46 21.48 -39.75
CA PRO A 207 -11.79 21.23 -39.25
C PRO A 207 -12.51 20.24 -40.17
N SER A 208 -12.95 19.11 -39.61
CA SER A 208 -13.82 18.16 -40.28
C SER A 208 -15.06 18.90 -40.76
N GLN A 209 -15.16 19.10 -42.08
CA GLN A 209 -16.35 19.71 -42.67
C GLN A 209 -17.56 18.83 -42.32
N PRO A 210 -18.68 19.41 -41.87
CA PRO A 210 -19.91 18.65 -41.69
C PRO A 210 -20.36 18.13 -43.07
N GLN A 211 -20.49 16.82 -43.20
CA GLN A 211 -21.05 16.21 -44.41
C GLN A 211 -22.56 16.53 -44.49
N PRO A 212 -23.08 16.82 -45.70
CA PRO A 212 -24.49 17.14 -45.92
C PRO A 212 -25.42 15.95 -45.74
#